data_AF-A0A5S5D7Z3-F1
#
_entry.id   AF-A0A5S5D7Z3-F1
#
_cell.length_a   1.000
_cell.length_b   1.000
_cell.length_c   1.000
_cell.angle_alpha   90.00
_cell.angle_beta   90.00
_cell.angle_gamma   90.00
#
_symmetry.space_group_name_H-M   'P 1'
#
loop_
_entity.id
_entity.type
_entity.pdbx_description
1 polymer ?
#
loop_
_entity_poly.entity_id
_entity_poly.type
_entity_poly.pdbx_seq_one_letter_code
_entity_poly.pdbx_strand_id
1 'polypeptide(L)'
;MKSTQKKLKTKHFRYLRKEYVKDPDRFLKEVVQQWGLNWSNNFNYLINSSLYPPMRTSTTFEYGFMFNHLAQMIEVGFVILRKYKLKPMAKADVFQYNCQEVFDAEIEDSSAFPAKSLCAFYGFKSCKEWLTVLDDLLQRRDYTEDNMEELPLDHDYIAIREFLVKLPLVLSEIYKRGGL
;
A
#
# COMPACT_ATOMS: atom_id res chain seq x y z
N MET A 1 -6.47 -6.18 -33.83
CA MET A 1 -7.39 -5.36 -33.01
C MET A 1 -6.61 -4.36 -32.19
N LYS A 2 -6.77 -3.06 -32.43
CA LYS A 2 -6.18 -2.01 -31.57
C LYS A 2 -6.92 -2.02 -30.23
N SER A 3 -6.28 -2.56 -29.20
CA SER A 3 -6.74 -2.44 -27.81
C SER A 3 -6.69 -0.97 -27.42
N THR A 4 -7.81 -0.26 -27.55
CA THR A 4 -7.97 1.10 -27.03
C THR A 4 -7.98 1.00 -25.51
N GLN A 5 -6.81 1.12 -24.90
CA GLN A 5 -6.70 1.20 -23.44
C GLN A 5 -7.60 2.31 -22.93
N LYS A 6 -8.59 1.94 -22.11
CA LYS A 6 -9.49 2.88 -21.45
C LYS A 6 -8.63 3.78 -20.54
N LYS A 7 -8.42 5.04 -20.93
CA LYS A 7 -7.68 6.02 -20.12
C LYS A 7 -8.26 6.04 -18.71
N LEU A 8 -7.39 5.91 -17.70
CA LEU A 8 -7.78 6.09 -16.31
C LEU A 8 -8.33 7.50 -16.14
N LYS A 9 -9.50 7.60 -15.50
CA LYS A 9 -10.17 8.88 -15.21
C LYS A 9 -10.11 9.09 -13.71
N THR A 10 -9.88 10.33 -13.27
CA THR A 10 -9.80 10.71 -11.85
C THR A 10 -11.03 10.26 -11.06
N LYS A 11 -12.22 10.24 -11.67
CA LYS A 11 -13.47 9.77 -11.04
C LYS A 11 -13.45 8.31 -10.56
N HIS A 12 -12.45 7.52 -10.94
CA HIS A 12 -12.28 6.15 -10.46
C HIS A 12 -11.40 6.06 -9.20
N PHE A 13 -10.89 7.19 -8.72
CA PHE A 13 -10.01 7.31 -7.55
C PHE A 13 -10.70 8.17 -6.50
N ARG A 14 -10.64 7.74 -5.25
CA ARG A 14 -11.26 8.39 -4.09
C ARG A 14 -10.32 9.40 -3.45
N TYR A 15 -9.02 9.13 -3.43
CA TYR A 15 -8.03 9.89 -2.67
C TYR A 15 -7.01 10.62 -3.54
N LEU A 16 -6.84 10.17 -4.79
CA LEU A 16 -5.80 10.65 -5.68
C LEU A 16 -6.25 11.81 -6.57
N ARG A 17 -5.48 12.90 -6.53
CA ARG A 17 -5.71 14.09 -7.36
C ARG A 17 -5.49 13.80 -8.84
N LYS A 18 -6.19 14.56 -9.69
CA LYS A 18 -6.11 14.43 -11.16
C LYS A 18 -4.69 14.55 -11.72
N GLU A 19 -3.88 15.41 -11.12
CA GLU A 19 -2.48 15.62 -11.52
C GLU A 19 -1.64 14.36 -11.33
N TYR A 20 -1.79 13.65 -10.20
CA TYR A 20 -1.08 12.41 -9.91
C TYR A 20 -1.60 11.20 -10.71
N VAL A 21 -2.87 11.22 -11.11
CA VAL A 21 -3.40 10.21 -12.06
C VAL A 21 -2.77 10.37 -13.45
N LYS A 22 -2.50 11.62 -13.86
CA LYS A 22 -1.87 11.92 -15.16
C LYS A 22 -0.37 11.68 -15.13
N ASP A 23 0.27 12.06 -14.02
CA ASP A 23 1.70 11.97 -13.81
C ASP A 23 1.99 11.41 -12.41
N PRO A 24 2.04 10.07 -12.27
CA PRO A 24 2.32 9.44 -10.99
C PRO A 24 3.75 9.70 -10.49
N ASP A 25 4.69 10.05 -11.38
CA ASP A 25 6.10 10.28 -11.01
C ASP A 25 6.21 11.57 -10.18
N ARG A 26 5.31 12.54 -10.44
CA ARG A 26 5.15 13.73 -9.60
C ARG A 26 4.75 13.40 -8.16
N PHE A 27 3.84 12.43 -7.96
CA PHE A 27 3.48 11.99 -6.60
C PHE A 27 4.67 11.34 -5.90
N LEU A 28 5.42 10.49 -6.61
CA LEU A 28 6.61 9.86 -6.06
C LEU A 28 7.63 10.90 -5.57
N LYS A 29 7.84 11.97 -6.34
CA LYS A 29 8.70 13.08 -5.95
C LYS A 29 8.14 13.88 -4.77
N GLU A 30 6.93 14.42 -4.93
CA GLU A 30 6.36 15.39 -3.98
C GLU A 30 5.90 14.78 -2.66
N VAL A 31 5.53 13.50 -2.65
CA VAL A 31 4.93 12.84 -1.47
C VAL A 31 5.82 11.73 -0.92
N VAL A 32 6.29 10.82 -1.77
CA VAL A 32 7.07 9.67 -1.28
C VAL A 32 8.48 10.12 -0.85
N GLN A 33 9.15 10.97 -1.63
CA GLN A 33 10.51 11.43 -1.32
C GLN A 33 10.55 12.65 -0.40
N GLN A 34 9.78 13.70 -0.68
CA GLN A 34 9.94 14.99 0.02
C GLN A 34 9.41 15.01 1.45
N TRP A 35 8.45 14.16 1.80
CA TRP A 35 7.76 14.32 3.09
C TRP A 35 8.57 13.83 4.28
N GLY A 36 9.77 13.25 4.09
CA GLY A 36 10.73 12.97 5.16
C GLY A 36 10.23 12.04 6.28
N LEU A 37 9.01 11.53 6.17
CA LEU A 37 8.37 10.66 7.13
C LEU A 37 8.91 9.26 6.93
N ASN A 38 9.25 8.59 8.03
CA ASN A 38 9.45 7.15 8.01
C ASN A 38 8.08 6.49 7.80
N TRP A 39 7.63 6.48 6.54
CA TRP A 39 6.33 5.98 6.11
C TRP A 39 6.10 4.57 6.63
N SER A 40 7.12 3.70 6.57
CA SER A 40 7.04 2.34 7.09
C SER A 40 6.73 2.31 8.58
N ASN A 41 7.38 3.12 9.41
CA ASN A 41 7.09 3.17 10.85
C ASN A 41 5.68 3.74 11.14
N ASN A 42 5.30 4.80 10.44
CA ASN A 42 3.99 5.43 10.65
C ASN A 42 2.84 4.52 10.19
N PHE A 43 3.00 3.82 9.07
CA PHE A 43 1.99 2.86 8.61
C PHE A 43 1.98 1.60 9.45
N ASN A 44 3.14 1.12 9.92
CA ASN A 44 3.20 0.05 10.94
C ASN A 44 2.39 0.44 12.17
N TYR A 45 2.59 1.65 12.70
CA TYR A 45 1.84 2.13 13.86
C TYR A 45 0.35 2.22 13.55
N LEU A 46 -0.05 2.82 12.41
CA LEU A 46 -1.44 2.90 11.98
C LEU A 46 -2.11 1.52 11.94
N ILE A 47 -1.48 0.53 11.31
CA ILE A 47 -2.02 -0.83 11.14
C ILE A 47 -2.12 -1.52 12.51
N ASN A 48 -1.01 -1.55 13.26
CA ASN A 48 -0.95 -2.27 14.54
C ASN A 48 -1.91 -1.66 15.57
N SER A 49 -1.96 -0.33 15.70
CA SER A 49 -2.85 0.34 16.66
C SER A 49 -4.34 0.28 16.28
N SER A 50 -4.65 0.10 15.00
CA SER A 50 -6.03 -0.16 14.54
C SER A 50 -6.49 -1.55 14.94
N LEU A 51 -5.58 -2.53 14.98
CA LEU A 51 -5.89 -3.95 15.15
C LEU A 51 -5.64 -4.44 16.58
N TYR A 52 -4.80 -3.72 17.33
CA TYR A 52 -4.48 -4.00 18.72
C TYR A 52 -4.65 -2.72 19.56
N PRO A 53 -5.83 -2.52 20.18
CA PRO A 53 -6.15 -1.30 20.93
C PRO A 53 -5.11 -0.88 21.98
N PRO A 54 -4.43 -1.79 22.72
CA PRO A 54 -3.40 -1.41 23.67
C PRO A 54 -2.19 -0.68 23.04
N MET A 55 -1.97 -0.78 21.73
CA MET A 55 -0.91 -0.04 21.01
C MET A 55 -1.29 1.39 20.62
N ARG A 56 -2.50 1.87 20.96
CA ARG A 56 -2.95 3.25 20.74
C ARG A 56 -2.35 4.21 21.77
N THR A 57 -1.03 4.22 21.89
CA THR A 57 -0.30 4.95 22.94
C THR A 57 0.05 6.39 22.55
N SER A 58 0.07 6.70 21.26
CA SER A 58 0.43 8.04 20.77
C SER A 58 -0.78 8.96 20.73
N THR A 59 -0.68 10.06 21.48
CA THR A 59 -1.65 11.17 21.48
C THR A 59 -1.38 12.21 20.38
N THR A 60 -0.22 12.13 19.73
CA THR A 60 0.24 13.11 18.71
C THR A 60 0.27 12.53 17.30
N PHE A 61 -0.11 11.26 17.13
CA PHE A 61 -0.12 10.63 15.81
C PHE A 61 -1.32 11.09 14.97
N GLU A 62 -1.03 11.73 13.85
CA GLU A 62 -2.03 12.22 12.88
C GLU A 62 -2.62 11.08 12.04
N TYR A 63 -3.53 10.30 12.63
CA TYR A 63 -4.14 9.12 11.99
C TYR A 63 -4.77 9.42 10.63
N GLY A 64 -5.63 10.45 10.55
CA GLY A 64 -6.33 10.77 9.30
C GLY A 64 -5.36 11.18 8.18
N PHE A 65 -4.28 11.85 8.53
CA PHE A 65 -3.22 12.19 7.60
C PHE A 65 -2.49 10.95 7.08
N MET A 66 -2.10 10.04 7.97
CA MET A 66 -1.38 8.81 7.59
C MET A 66 -2.26 7.87 6.78
N PHE A 67 -3.52 7.71 7.18
CA PHE A 67 -4.53 6.99 6.43
C PHE A 67 -4.66 7.52 4.98
N ASN A 68 -4.81 8.84 4.83
CA ASN A 68 -4.96 9.45 3.52
C ASN A 68 -3.73 9.23 2.63
N HIS A 69 -2.53 9.30 3.19
CA HIS A 69 -1.29 9.07 2.43
C HIS A 69 -1.16 7.62 1.99
N LEU A 70 -1.46 6.66 2.86
CA LEU A 70 -1.45 5.25 2.50
C LEU A 70 -2.48 4.95 1.42
N ALA A 71 -3.69 5.52 1.52
CA ALA A 71 -4.73 5.38 0.50
C ALA A 71 -4.29 5.97 -0.85
N GLN A 72 -3.64 7.13 -0.85
CA GLN A 72 -3.07 7.74 -2.06
C GLN A 72 -1.95 6.88 -2.67
N MET A 73 -1.08 6.29 -1.84
CA MET A 73 -0.04 5.37 -2.30
C MET A 73 -0.64 4.12 -2.95
N ILE A 74 -1.72 3.56 -2.39
CA ILE A 74 -2.47 2.44 -2.98
C ILE A 74 -3.05 2.83 -4.34
N GLU A 75 -3.57 4.04 -4.50
CA GLU A 75 -4.12 4.47 -5.78
C GLU A 75 -3.03 4.80 -6.81
N VAL A 76 -1.92 5.42 -6.40
CA VAL A 76 -0.76 5.68 -7.28
C VAL A 76 -0.10 4.40 -7.76
N GLY A 77 0.08 3.41 -6.88
CA GLY A 77 0.61 2.11 -7.30
C GLY A 77 -0.25 1.47 -8.39
N PHE A 78 -1.57 1.67 -8.35
CA PHE A 78 -2.48 1.14 -9.36
C PHE A 78 -2.34 1.91 -10.67
N VAL A 79 -2.19 3.23 -10.62
CA VAL A 79 -1.88 4.06 -11.80
C VAL A 79 -0.58 3.59 -12.44
N ILE A 80 0.47 3.36 -11.66
CA ILE A 80 1.78 2.86 -12.13
C ILE A 80 1.63 1.47 -12.76
N LEU A 81 0.98 0.51 -12.08
CA LEU A 81 0.71 -0.83 -12.61
C LEU A 81 0.04 -0.75 -14.00
N ARG A 82 -0.91 0.16 -14.18
CA ARG A 82 -1.59 0.37 -15.47
C ARG A 82 -0.73 1.10 -16.51
N LYS A 83 0.06 2.10 -16.10
CA LYS A 83 1.01 2.86 -16.95
C LYS A 83 2.00 1.90 -17.61
N TYR A 84 2.56 0.97 -16.82
CA TYR A 84 3.53 -0.03 -17.28
C TYR A 84 2.91 -1.32 -17.82
N LYS A 85 1.56 -1.38 -17.92
CA LYS A 85 0.82 -2.54 -18.44
C LYS A 85 1.09 -3.85 -17.70
N LEU A 86 1.46 -3.75 -16.43
CA LEU A 86 1.66 -4.89 -15.55
C LEU A 86 0.31 -5.52 -15.21
N LYS A 87 0.32 -6.84 -15.02
CA LYS A 87 -0.85 -7.62 -14.64
C LYS A 87 -0.72 -8.04 -13.18
N PRO A 88 -1.77 -7.88 -12.36
CA PRO A 88 -1.80 -8.49 -11.04
C PRO A 88 -1.49 -9.97 -11.12
N MET A 89 -0.71 -10.46 -10.15
CA MET A 89 -0.40 -11.88 -10.00
C MET A 89 -1.67 -12.64 -9.62
N ALA A 90 -1.81 -13.90 -10.05
CA ALA A 90 -2.93 -14.70 -9.57
C ALA A 90 -2.78 -14.96 -8.06
N LYS A 91 -3.88 -14.90 -7.31
CA LYS A 91 -3.85 -15.01 -5.84
C LYS A 91 -3.15 -16.29 -5.35
N ALA A 92 -3.28 -17.40 -6.09
CA ALA A 92 -2.62 -18.67 -5.79
C ALA A 92 -1.10 -18.62 -5.92
N ASP A 93 -0.55 -17.68 -6.69
CA ASP A 93 0.89 -17.53 -6.94
C ASP A 93 1.55 -16.53 -5.98
N VAL A 94 0.75 -15.66 -5.33
CA VAL A 94 1.23 -14.63 -4.38
C VAL A 94 2.01 -15.24 -3.21
N PHE A 95 1.58 -16.42 -2.73
CA PHE A 95 2.16 -17.10 -1.57
C PHE A 95 2.89 -18.40 -1.91
N GLN A 96 3.19 -18.65 -3.19
CA GLN A 96 3.96 -19.84 -3.54
C GLN A 96 5.39 -19.72 -2.99
N TYR A 97 5.81 -20.75 -2.26
CA TYR A 97 7.13 -20.95 -1.66
C TYR A 97 8.32 -20.81 -2.63
N ASN A 98 8.08 -20.70 -3.94
CA ASN A 98 9.12 -20.46 -4.95
C ASN A 98 9.59 -18.99 -5.02
N CYS A 99 9.05 -18.11 -4.18
CA CYS A 99 9.54 -16.75 -4.03
C CYS A 99 10.77 -16.65 -3.10
N GLN A 100 11.76 -17.53 -3.30
CA GLN A 100 13.10 -17.37 -2.71
C GLN A 100 13.58 -15.93 -2.98
N GLU A 101 13.37 -15.41 -4.20
CA GLU A 101 13.67 -14.03 -4.60
C GLU A 101 12.95 -12.91 -3.80
N VAL A 102 11.80 -13.19 -3.17
CA VAL A 102 11.10 -12.19 -2.33
C VAL A 102 11.65 -12.20 -0.91
N PHE A 103 12.11 -13.35 -0.41
CA PHE A 103 12.81 -13.48 0.87
C PHE A 103 14.30 -13.09 0.77
N ASP A 104 14.96 -13.40 -0.34
CA ASP A 104 16.36 -13.01 -0.61
C ASP A 104 16.48 -11.48 -0.75
N ALA A 105 15.41 -10.82 -1.22
CA ALA A 105 15.31 -9.36 -1.21
C ALA A 105 15.25 -8.76 0.21
N GLU A 106 14.97 -9.57 1.25
CA GLU A 106 14.95 -9.14 2.65
C GLU A 106 16.28 -9.35 3.38
N ILE A 107 17.20 -10.13 2.81
CA ILE A 107 18.45 -10.55 3.48
C ILE A 107 19.65 -9.68 3.09
N GLU A 108 19.62 -9.04 1.92
CA GLU A 108 20.62 -8.07 1.51
C GLU A 108 19.96 -6.73 1.23
N ASP A 109 20.76 -5.65 1.24
CA ASP A 109 20.47 -4.24 0.92
C ASP A 109 19.89 -4.03 -0.51
N SER A 110 18.96 -4.90 -0.90
CA SER A 110 18.68 -5.36 -2.25
C SER A 110 17.30 -4.87 -2.66
N SER A 111 17.30 -3.62 -3.13
CA SER A 111 16.54 -3.17 -4.28
C SER A 111 15.21 -3.95 -4.50
N ALA A 112 14.17 -3.65 -3.72
CA ALA A 112 12.83 -4.27 -3.87
C ALA A 112 12.49 -4.44 -5.36
N PHE A 113 11.99 -5.60 -5.82
CA PHE A 113 11.63 -5.81 -7.23
C PHE A 113 10.29 -5.12 -7.54
N PRO A 114 10.26 -3.84 -7.94
CA PRO A 114 9.08 -3.04 -7.66
C PRO A 114 7.89 -3.45 -8.56
N ALA A 115 8.18 -3.91 -9.78
CA ALA A 115 7.19 -4.50 -10.67
C ALA A 115 6.56 -5.77 -10.07
N LYS A 116 7.38 -6.72 -9.60
CA LYS A 116 6.92 -7.99 -8.99
C LYS A 116 6.12 -7.71 -7.72
N SER A 117 6.60 -6.81 -6.88
CA SER A 117 5.92 -6.38 -5.65
C SER A 117 4.56 -5.73 -5.91
N LEU A 118 4.44 -4.82 -6.91
CA LEU A 118 3.14 -4.25 -7.28
C LEU A 118 2.21 -5.33 -7.85
N CYS A 119 2.70 -6.23 -8.70
CA CYS A 119 1.89 -7.34 -9.23
C CYS A 119 1.37 -8.23 -8.11
N ALA A 120 2.18 -8.56 -7.10
CA ALA A 120 1.78 -9.34 -5.94
C ALA A 120 0.78 -8.56 -5.06
N PHE A 121 1.06 -7.28 -4.78
CA PHE A 121 0.18 -6.41 -3.98
C PHE A 121 -1.24 -6.35 -4.57
N TYR A 122 -1.37 -6.07 -5.87
CA TYR A 122 -2.68 -6.04 -6.52
C TYR A 122 -3.25 -7.42 -6.88
N GLY A 123 -2.42 -8.46 -6.80
CA GLY A 123 -2.83 -9.86 -6.98
C GLY A 123 -3.46 -10.45 -5.71
N PHE A 124 -3.01 -9.99 -4.54
CA PHE A 124 -3.59 -10.38 -3.25
C PHE A 124 -4.98 -9.77 -3.05
N LYS A 125 -5.10 -8.46 -3.30
CA LYS A 125 -6.36 -7.69 -3.25
C LYS A 125 -6.36 -6.64 -4.36
N SER A 126 -7.50 -6.42 -4.99
CA SER A 126 -7.69 -5.33 -5.94
C SER A 126 -7.57 -3.97 -5.26
N CYS A 127 -7.35 -2.90 -6.04
CA CYS A 127 -7.30 -1.53 -5.51
C CYS A 127 -8.54 -1.18 -4.66
N LYS A 128 -9.73 -1.63 -5.06
CA LYS A 128 -10.97 -1.39 -4.31
C LYS A 128 -10.97 -2.14 -2.97
N GLU A 129 -10.59 -3.41 -2.98
CA GLU A 129 -10.51 -4.23 -1.76
C GLU A 129 -9.46 -3.69 -0.78
N TRP A 130 -8.34 -3.17 -1.27
CA TRP A 130 -7.35 -2.50 -0.42
C TRP A 130 -7.89 -1.23 0.25
N LEU A 131 -8.68 -0.43 -0.46
CA LEU A 131 -9.32 0.74 0.15
C LEU A 131 -10.38 0.32 1.17
N THR A 132 -11.10 -0.78 0.95
CA THR A 132 -12.00 -1.35 1.96
C THR A 132 -11.23 -1.81 3.20
N VAL A 133 -10.08 -2.48 3.03
CA VAL A 133 -9.19 -2.83 4.15
C VAL A 133 -8.79 -1.58 4.94
N LEU A 134 -8.40 -0.49 4.27
CA LEU A 134 -8.07 0.75 4.96
C LEU A 134 -9.28 1.31 5.73
N ASP A 135 -10.45 1.39 5.08
CA ASP A 135 -11.68 1.88 5.73
C ASP A 135 -12.00 1.04 6.99
N ASP A 136 -11.83 -0.28 6.94
CA ASP A 136 -12.02 -1.17 8.09
C ASP A 136 -11.00 -0.90 9.21
N LEU A 137 -9.73 -0.63 8.88
CA LEU A 137 -8.71 -0.25 9.87
C LEU A 137 -9.08 1.06 10.57
N LEU A 138 -9.55 2.06 9.82
CA LEU A 138 -9.97 3.34 10.37
C LEU A 138 -11.17 3.16 11.31
N GLN A 139 -12.18 2.38 10.89
CA GLN A 139 -13.33 2.07 11.75
C GLN A 139 -12.92 1.37 13.04
N ARG A 140 -12.02 0.38 12.95
CA ARG A 140 -11.52 -0.35 14.13
C ARG A 140 -10.82 0.56 15.13
N ARG A 141 -10.11 1.59 14.65
CA ARG A 141 -9.45 2.58 15.50
C ARG A 141 -10.43 3.47 16.26
N ASP A 142 -11.57 3.81 15.67
CA ASP A 142 -12.57 4.70 16.27
C ASP A 142 -13.48 4.01 17.31
N TYR A 143 -13.31 2.71 17.57
CA TYR A 143 -13.99 2.01 18.66
C TYR A 143 -13.57 2.55 20.04
N THR A 144 -14.59 2.95 20.82
CA THR A 144 -14.54 3.53 22.17
C THR A 144 -14.08 2.53 23.25
N GLU A 145 -13.86 3.02 24.48
CA GLU A 145 -13.33 2.28 25.65
C GLU A 145 -13.98 0.90 25.94
N ASP A 146 -15.19 0.66 25.44
CA ASP A 146 -15.94 -0.59 25.60
C ASP A 146 -15.49 -1.74 24.67
N ASN A 147 -14.57 -1.52 23.72
CA ASN A 147 -14.13 -2.53 22.73
C ASN A 147 -12.59 -2.69 22.69
N MET A 148 -12.02 -2.99 23.86
CA MET A 148 -10.62 -3.40 24.04
C MET A 148 -10.38 -4.90 23.75
N GLU A 149 -11.40 -5.64 23.30
CA GLU A 149 -11.24 -7.06 22.97
C GLU A 149 -10.25 -7.25 21.82
N GLU A 150 -9.31 -8.17 22.00
CA GLU A 150 -8.36 -8.57 20.97
C GLU A 150 -9.13 -9.13 19.77
N LEU A 151 -9.01 -8.46 18.64
CA LEU A 151 -9.64 -8.92 17.41
C LEU A 151 -8.95 -10.22 16.96
N PRO A 152 -9.70 -11.22 16.47
CA PRO A 152 -9.10 -12.44 15.96
C PRO A 152 -8.15 -12.08 14.81
N LEU A 153 -6.85 -12.31 15.04
CA LEU A 153 -5.81 -12.18 14.03
C LEU A 153 -6.02 -13.34 13.04
N ASP A 154 -6.72 -13.07 11.95
CA ASP A 154 -6.82 -14.02 10.85
C ASP A 154 -5.46 -14.16 10.14
N HIS A 155 -5.26 -15.25 9.40
CA HIS A 155 -4.00 -15.47 8.69
C HIS A 155 -3.77 -14.42 7.58
N ASP A 156 -4.85 -13.79 7.11
CA ASP A 156 -4.80 -12.71 6.13
C ASP A 156 -4.18 -11.43 6.72
N TYR A 157 -4.25 -11.21 8.04
CA TYR A 157 -3.64 -10.08 8.76
C TYR A 157 -2.16 -9.93 8.43
N ILE A 158 -1.40 -11.02 8.54
CA ILE A 158 0.06 -10.99 8.38
C ILE A 158 0.38 -10.50 6.97
N ALA A 159 -0.32 -11.05 5.97
CA ALA A 159 -0.16 -10.62 4.58
C ALA A 159 -0.60 -9.16 4.37
N ILE A 160 -1.75 -8.74 4.93
CA ILE A 160 -2.25 -7.35 4.85
C ILE A 160 -1.20 -6.37 5.38
N ARG A 161 -0.68 -6.63 6.59
CA ARG A 161 0.32 -5.79 7.23
C ARG A 161 1.59 -5.72 6.38
N GLU A 162 2.11 -6.88 5.96
CA GLU A 162 3.33 -6.97 5.17
C GLU A 162 3.22 -6.16 3.86
N PHE A 163 2.12 -6.32 3.12
CA PHE A 163 1.91 -5.59 1.88
C PHE A 163 1.78 -4.08 2.08
N LEU A 164 1.01 -3.63 3.08
CA LEU A 164 0.79 -2.20 3.33
C LEU A 164 2.07 -1.49 3.82
N VAL A 165 2.90 -2.17 4.63
CA VAL A 165 4.17 -1.63 5.14
C VAL A 165 5.25 -1.56 4.05
N LYS A 166 5.21 -2.50 3.09
CA LYS A 166 6.19 -2.58 1.98
C LYS A 166 5.85 -1.65 0.82
N LEU A 167 4.58 -1.35 0.56
CA LEU A 167 4.18 -0.49 -0.55
C LEU A 167 4.95 0.85 -0.64
N PRO A 168 5.17 1.61 0.45
CA PRO A 168 5.92 2.87 0.38
C PRO A 168 7.39 2.66 -0.01
N LEU A 169 8.00 1.55 0.44
CA LEU A 169 9.37 1.18 0.08
C LEU A 169 9.45 0.85 -1.41
N VAL A 170 8.48 0.09 -1.92
CA VAL A 170 8.35 -0.22 -3.35
C VAL A 170 8.21 1.07 -4.18
N LEU A 171 7.34 1.99 -3.77
CA LEU A 171 7.15 3.27 -4.48
C LEU A 171 8.40 4.17 -4.41
N SER A 172 9.10 4.18 -3.27
CA SER A 172 10.37 4.89 -3.09
C SER A 172 11.45 4.32 -4.02
N GLU A 173 11.50 3.00 -4.17
CA GLU A 173 12.44 2.34 -5.07
C GLU A 173 12.17 2.66 -6.54
N ILE A 174 10.89 2.70 -6.96
CA ILE A 174 10.51 3.15 -8.31
C ILE A 174 11.00 4.58 -8.56
N TYR A 175 10.85 5.46 -7.58
CA TYR A 175 11.37 6.83 -7.67
C TYR A 175 12.90 6.86 -7.84
N LYS A 176 13.64 6.14 -6.98
CA LYS A 176 15.10 6.09 -7.00
C LYS A 176 15.64 5.59 -8.34
N ARG A 177 14.96 4.62 -8.96
CA ARG A 177 15.32 4.07 -10.28
C ARG A 177 14.89 4.96 -11.46
N GLY A 178 14.05 5.97 -11.23
CA GLY A 178 13.46 6.78 -12.29
C GLY A 178 12.34 6.08 -13.07
N GLY A 179 11.77 4.99 -12.53
CA GLY A 179 10.72 4.21 -13.18
C GLY A 179 10.77 2.71 -12.84
N LEU A 180 9.86 1.96 -13.48
CA LEU A 180 9.86 0.50 -13.52
C LEU A 180 10.58 -0.04 -14.75
#